data_AF-A0A518D5W2-F1
#
_entry.id   AF-A0A518D5W2-F1
#
_cell.length_a   1.000
_cell.length_b   1.000
_cell.length_c   1.000
_cell.angle_alpha   90.00
_cell.angle_beta   90.00
_cell.angle_gamma   90.00
#
_symmetry.space_group_name_H-M   'P 1'
#
loop_
_entity.id
_entity.type
_entity.pdbx_description
1 polymer ?
#
loop_
_entity_poly.entity_id
_entity_poly.type
_entity_poly.pdbx_seq_one_letter_code
_entity_poly.pdbx_strand_id
1 'polypeptide(L)'
;MMRRTASAILDGLTLFWVLLVGPFCWLLRDGLGPDAGESQGVGAVVRFLLTFYWGPVAVALLAARLVLRGRSGQPASEAKAEAAP
;
A
#
# COMPACT_ATOMS: atom_id res chain seq x y z
N MET A 1 -9.02 -2.89 21.50
CA MET A 1 -10.07 -2.75 20.45
C MET A 1 -9.65 -1.82 19.33
N MET A 2 -9.33 -0.54 19.60
CA MET A 2 -9.03 0.48 18.58
C MET A 2 -7.96 0.09 17.54
N ARG A 3 -6.89 -0.61 17.95
CA ARG A 3 -5.84 -1.09 17.02
C ARG A 3 -6.33 -2.18 16.05
N ARG A 4 -7.22 -3.07 16.48
CA ARG A 4 -7.79 -4.12 15.60
C ARG A 4 -8.71 -3.50 14.54
N THR A 5 -9.48 -2.50 14.94
CA THR A 5 -10.32 -1.73 14.02
C THR A 5 -9.45 -0.97 13.01
N ALA A 6 -8.39 -0.31 13.47
CA ALA A 6 -7.46 0.41 12.58
C ALA A 6 -6.76 -0.52 11.57
N SER A 7 -6.32 -1.71 11.99
CA SER A 7 -5.74 -2.69 11.06
C SER A 7 -6.76 -3.20 10.05
N ALA A 8 -8.00 -3.47 10.48
CA ALA A 8 -9.06 -3.93 9.58
C ALA A 8 -9.44 -2.86 8.54
N ILE A 9 -9.53 -1.59 8.96
CA ILE A 9 -9.78 -0.45 8.06
C ILE A 9 -8.64 -0.33 7.04
N LEU A 10 -7.38 -0.39 7.47
CA LEU A 10 -6.24 -0.29 6.56
C LEU A 10 -6.14 -1.48 5.60
N ASP A 11 -6.41 -2.69 6.07
CA ASP A 11 -6.44 -3.89 5.22
C ASP A 11 -7.54 -3.75 4.16
N GLY A 12 -8.76 -3.34 4.57
CA GLY A 12 -9.87 -3.10 3.65
C GLY A 12 -9.60 -1.97 2.65
N LEU A 13 -9.06 -0.85 3.11
CA LEU A 13 -8.72 0.30 2.26
C LEU A 13 -7.62 -0.06 1.26
N THR A 14 -6.60 -0.80 1.70
CA THR A 14 -5.53 -1.29 0.81
C THR A 14 -6.09 -2.25 -0.24
N LEU A 15 -6.97 -3.17 0.17
CA LEU A 15 -7.60 -4.12 -0.75
C LEU A 15 -8.45 -3.38 -1.79
N PHE A 16 -9.29 -2.44 -1.36
CA PHE A 16 -10.09 -1.59 -2.25
C PHE A 16 -9.19 -0.81 -3.23
N TRP A 17 -8.12 -0.20 -2.73
CA TRP A 17 -7.22 0.62 -3.54
C TRP A 17 -6.52 -0.21 -4.63
N VAL A 18 -6.02 -1.40 -4.29
CA VAL A 18 -5.31 -2.25 -5.26
C VAL A 18 -6.29 -2.92 -6.23
N LEU A 19 -7.46 -3.37 -5.78
CA LEU A 19 -8.38 -4.14 -6.62
C LEU A 19 -9.33 -3.29 -7.45
N LEU A 20 -9.70 -2.09 -7.00
CA LEU A 20 -10.58 -1.19 -7.77
C LEU A 20 -9.80 -0.04 -8.37
N VAL A 21 -9.05 0.72 -7.57
CA VAL A 21 -8.37 1.93 -8.04
C VAL A 21 -7.24 1.60 -9.00
N GLY A 22 -6.44 0.55 -8.72
CA GLY A 22 -5.37 0.10 -9.61
C GLY A 22 -5.84 -0.21 -11.04
N PRO A 23 -6.77 -1.17 -11.24
CA PRO A 23 -7.31 -1.48 -12.57
C PRO A 23 -8.00 -0.30 -13.23
N PHE A 24 -8.69 0.55 -12.46
CA PHE A 24 -9.32 1.76 -13.00
C PHE A 24 -8.28 2.76 -13.51
N CYS A 25 -7.20 3.00 -12.76
CA CYS A 25 -6.09 3.84 -13.21
C CYS A 25 -5.41 3.26 -14.46
N TRP A 26 -5.31 1.93 -14.57
CA TRP A 26 -4.80 1.28 -15.77
C TRP A 26 -5.73 1.53 -16.96
N LEU A 27 -7.03 1.31 -16.78
CA LEU A 27 -8.04 1.49 -17.83
C LEU A 27 -8.10 2.95 -18.31
N LEU A 28 -8.06 3.93 -17.40
CA LEU A 28 -8.07 5.34 -17.78
C LEU A 28 -6.82 5.73 -18.56
N ARG A 29 -5.66 5.16 -18.20
CA ARG A 29 -4.38 5.49 -18.82
C ARG A 29 -4.21 4.82 -20.18
N ASP A 30 -4.32 3.50 -20.21
CA ASP A 30 -4.02 2.67 -21.39
C ASP A 30 -5.28 2.29 -22.19
N GLY A 31 -6.47 2.40 -21.61
CA GLY A 31 -7.72 2.10 -22.30
C GLY A 31 -8.38 3.29 -22.99
N LEU A 32 -8.07 4.53 -22.57
CA LEU A 32 -8.75 5.74 -23.05
C LEU A 32 -7.81 6.90 -23.47
N GLY A 33 -6.50 6.78 -23.24
CA GLY A 33 -5.52 7.81 -23.60
C GLY A 33 -5.08 7.75 -25.06
N PRO A 34 -4.67 8.87 -25.67
CA PRO A 34 -4.10 8.89 -27.04
C PRO A 34 -2.82 8.04 -27.16
N ASP A 35 -2.13 7.82 -26.03
CA ASP A 35 -0.90 7.04 -25.92
C ASP A 35 -1.14 5.54 -25.61
N ALA A 36 -2.39 5.06 -25.70
CA ALA A 36 -2.79 3.68 -25.37
C ALA A 36 -1.95 2.59 -26.06
N GLY A 37 -1.35 2.89 -27.22
CA GLY A 37 -0.47 1.99 -27.96
C GLY A 37 1.04 2.23 -27.77
N GLU A 38 1.46 3.35 -27.19
CA GLU A 38 2.88 3.77 -27.16
C GLU A 38 3.64 3.33 -25.90
N SER A 39 2.94 2.89 -24.86
CA SER A 39 3.57 2.54 -23.59
C SER A 39 4.05 1.08 -23.56
N GLN A 40 5.34 0.86 -23.84
CA GLN A 40 5.98 -0.45 -23.65
C GLN A 40 7.02 -0.45 -22.52
N GLY A 41 7.18 -1.62 -21.89
CA GLY A 41 8.24 -1.89 -20.92
C GLY A 41 8.09 -1.15 -19.57
N VAL A 42 9.23 -0.88 -18.92
CA VAL A 42 9.28 -0.29 -17.56
C VAL A 42 8.67 1.12 -17.50
N GLY A 43 8.77 1.89 -18.59
CA GLY A 43 8.15 3.22 -18.68
C GLY A 43 6.64 3.18 -18.54
N ALA A 44 5.99 2.12 -19.04
CA ALA A 44 4.57 1.88 -18.86
C ALA A 44 4.24 1.69 -17.37
N VAL A 45 5.00 0.86 -16.66
CA VAL A 45 4.75 0.61 -15.22
C VAL A 45 4.92 1.89 -14.40
N VAL A 46 5.97 2.68 -14.64
CA VAL A 46 6.23 3.93 -13.90
C VAL A 46 5.12 4.96 -14.12
N ARG A 47 4.76 5.21 -15.39
CA ARG A 47 3.67 6.14 -15.73
C ARG A 47 2.33 5.65 -15.17
N PHE A 48 2.10 4.33 -15.15
CA PHE A 48 0.91 3.74 -14.53
C PHE A 48 0.89 4.02 -13.03
N LEU A 49 1.97 3.73 -12.31
CA LEU A 49 2.09 4.00 -10.87
C LEU A 49 1.90 5.49 -10.52
N LEU A 50 2.28 6.39 -11.42
CA LEU A 50 2.11 7.83 -11.24
C LEU A 50 0.77 8.38 -11.71
N THR A 51 -0.06 7.57 -12.39
CA THR A 51 -1.39 8.00 -12.86
C THR A 51 -2.26 8.38 -11.67
N PHE A 52 -2.65 9.65 -11.57
CA PHE A 52 -3.34 10.23 -10.40
C PHE A 52 -2.65 9.96 -9.05
N TYR A 53 -1.33 9.74 -9.06
CA TYR A 53 -0.55 9.36 -7.88
C TYR A 53 -1.07 8.12 -7.13
N TRP A 54 -1.78 7.21 -7.82
CA TRP A 54 -2.38 6.03 -7.16
C TRP A 54 -1.31 5.10 -6.55
N GLY A 55 -0.15 4.94 -7.21
CA GLY A 55 0.97 4.12 -6.76
C GLY A 55 1.64 4.66 -5.49
N PRO A 56 2.04 5.94 -5.41
CA PRO A 56 2.48 6.56 -4.17
C PRO A 56 1.51 6.38 -3.00
N VAL A 57 0.19 6.50 -3.24
CA VAL A 57 -0.82 6.25 -2.21
C VAL A 57 -0.85 4.77 -1.79
N ALA A 58 -0.74 3.84 -2.73
CA ALA A 58 -0.65 2.41 -2.43
C ALA A 58 0.58 2.09 -1.55
N VAL A 59 1.74 2.71 -1.85
CA VAL A 59 2.96 2.58 -1.03
C VAL A 59 2.76 3.13 0.38
N ALA A 60 2.13 4.30 0.51
CA ALA A 60 1.84 4.90 1.82
C ALA A 60 0.90 4.01 2.67
N LEU A 61 -0.13 3.42 2.06
CA LEU A 61 -1.05 2.48 2.72
C LEU A 61 -0.30 1.21 3.18
N LEU A 62 0.56 0.66 2.33
CA LEU A 62 1.39 -0.49 2.67
C LEU A 62 2.35 -0.17 3.84
N ALA A 63 3.02 0.99 3.79
CA ALA A 63 3.92 1.43 4.84
C ALA A 63 3.19 1.61 6.17
N ALA A 64 2.01 2.25 6.16
CA ALA A 64 1.17 2.41 7.35
C ALA A 64 0.79 1.04 7.96
N ARG A 65 0.43 0.07 7.11
CA ARG A 65 0.14 -1.31 7.53
C ARG A 65 1.35 -1.97 8.19
N LEU A 66 2.54 -1.84 7.61
CA LEU A 66 3.77 -2.41 8.14
C LEU A 66 4.15 -1.79 9.50
N VAL A 67 4.03 -0.47 9.64
CA VAL A 67 4.29 0.24 10.90
C VAL A 67 3.33 -0.22 12.01
N LEU A 68 2.05 -0.37 11.71
CA LEU A 68 1.05 -0.85 12.68
C LEU A 68 1.28 -2.29 13.11
N ARG A 69 1.73 -3.16 12.18
CA ARG A 69 2.12 -4.54 12.49
C ARG A 69 3.42 -4.61 13.29
N GLY A 70 4.45 -3.86 12.91
CA GLY A 70 5.75 -3.82 13.60
C GLY A 70 5.64 -3.32 15.05
N ARG A 71 4.80 -2.30 15.30
CA ARG A 71 4.50 -1.82 16.67
C ARG A 71 3.69 -2.82 17.51
N SER A 72 3.28 -3.96 16.97
CA SER A 72 2.57 -5.00 17.73
C SER A 72 3.53 -6.08 18.28
N GLY A 73 4.82 -6.03 17.93
CA GLY A 73 5.85 -7.00 18.33
C GLY A 73 6.82 -6.58 19.45
N GLN A 74 6.72 -5.37 20.01
CA GLN A 74 7.52 -4.92 21.17
C GLN A 74 6.61 -4.49 22.31
N PRO A 75 6.41 -5.38 23.31
CA PRO A 75 6.70 -4.96 24.69
C PRO A 75 7.25 -6.10 25.58
N ALA A 76 7.84 -7.17 25.02
CA ALA A 76 8.24 -8.35 25.81
C ALA A 76 9.76 -8.64 25.86
N SER A 77 10.57 -7.96 25.04
CA SER A 77 12.01 -8.25 24.96
C SER A 77 12.86 -7.46 25.96
N GLU A 78 12.46 -6.24 26.34
CA GLU A 78 13.23 -5.42 27.29
C GLU A 78 13.01 -5.86 28.75
N ALA A 79 11.79 -6.27 29.12
CA ALA A 79 11.50 -6.76 30.48
C ALA A 79 12.22 -8.07 30.84
N LYS A 80 12.66 -8.86 29.83
CA LYS A 80 13.39 -10.11 30.07
C LYS A 80 14.91 -9.92 30.13
N ALA A 81 15.43 -8.78 29.66
CA ALA A 81 16.85 -8.45 29.74
C ALA A 81 17.23 -7.83 31.09
N GLU A 82 16.31 -7.12 31.75
CA GLU A 82 16.53 -6.53 33.09
C GLU A 82 16.25 -7.53 34.24
N ALA A 83 15.56 -8.65 33.94
CA ALA A 83 15.27 -9.71 34.90
C ALA A 83 16.21 -10.93 34.78
N ALA A 84 17.27 -10.84 33.98
CA ALA A 84 18.32 -11.86 33.95
C ALA A 84 19.36 -11.56 35.05
N PRO A 85 19.57 -12.48 36.02
CA PRO A 85 20.46 -12.28 37.16
C PRO A 85 21.95 -12.24 36.78
#